data_AF-A0AAN7YW24-F1
#
_entry.id   AF-A0AAN7YW24-F1
#
_cell.length_a   1.000
_cell.length_b   1.000
_cell.length_c   1.000
_cell.angle_alpha   90.00
_cell.angle_beta   90.00
_cell.angle_gamma   90.00
#
_symmetry.space_group_name_H-M   'P 1'
#
loop_
_entity.id
_entity.type
_entity.pdbx_description
1 polymer ?
#
loop_
_entity_poly.entity_id
_entity_poly.type
_entity_poly.pdbx_seq_one_letter_code
_entity_poly.pdbx_strand_id
1 'polypeptide(L)'
;MIKKLNLYKILLFILLLNIFVVFVSSQQSCNSTNTILVNYNVPKNYSSFKDCGVNDDQVCISFEDAGNRAILLSKSFVCIEIISDINGSIPISFSNLYKFCGSLWITAKNTSVNINIDGSNSKQQPFLTIEQEVPDQSNSTDICQSRSFNFRYLNFINWYQTIAYVNIYQVLKFSINKPTTEINFVNSNIISSGSIVMVYPKNVGQIYHSESMILNFFSTIAYNLKTSGLLAPNSSTDKISPIHVVGGFLSNMLRVSNSTFLSTPFLYLEGGIVSPLLDFSVLNNNFSVNPFMMLIDSTFFFNGNINFKDNQLSTFIFISRYISSQINFNKIYFTNNTSNQLLYEKKKYLNYQYENSFAVVKDSYDFVISNFLIYNLNPNTTGNCLIFVENSKLTLQYSPPNFPIQVQHIFITINSSIALEVAYTNVSSLIPIELPIVGNYSQVNITLESININGIFCGCNDCDYYLLSSSFSEKINTTNYNCVNPTPTQTLTSIPTPTSTSTSISTSTYPKVSIRTRNIIIITVILGTVSTGSLIILSLVYRVYKNKKFIPNTPSTDEKSSGFNDNLYAVAEEDEKAVSPIIDLAVVSYEHGIDDDAEYD
;
A
#
# COMPACT_ATOMS: atom_id res chain seq x y z
N MET A 1 22.16 -33.52 -10.86
CA MET A 1 21.13 -33.56 -9.80
C MET A 1 21.63 -32.99 -8.46
N ILE A 2 22.82 -33.36 -7.99
CA ILE A 2 23.40 -32.91 -6.70
C ILE A 2 23.61 -31.37 -6.60
N LYS A 3 23.96 -30.68 -7.69
CA LYS A 3 24.12 -29.20 -7.69
C LYS A 3 22.81 -28.41 -7.51
N LYS A 4 21.66 -28.92 -7.97
CA LYS A 4 20.34 -28.26 -7.79
C LYS A 4 19.86 -28.34 -6.34
N LEU A 5 20.19 -29.43 -5.63
CA LEU A 5 19.80 -29.64 -4.23
C LEU A 5 20.50 -28.65 -3.28
N ASN A 6 21.76 -28.29 -3.57
CA ASN A 6 22.51 -27.32 -2.78
C ASN A 6 22.02 -25.88 -2.99
N LEU A 7 21.60 -25.51 -4.20
CA LEU A 7 21.07 -24.18 -4.48
C LEU A 7 19.73 -23.94 -3.76
N TYR A 8 18.84 -24.93 -3.75
CA TYR A 8 17.56 -24.84 -3.03
C TYR A 8 17.75 -24.71 -1.53
N LYS A 9 18.68 -25.46 -0.94
CA LYS A 9 19.02 -25.36 0.50
C LYS A 9 19.61 -23.99 0.87
N ILE A 10 20.43 -23.39 0.00
CA ILE A 10 20.98 -22.05 0.20
C ILE A 10 19.88 -20.99 0.10
N LEU A 11 19.00 -21.07 -0.89
CA LEU A 11 17.84 -20.18 -1.02
C LEU A 11 16.88 -20.29 0.17
N LEU A 12 16.59 -21.51 0.63
CA LEU A 12 15.76 -21.76 1.81
C LEU A 12 16.43 -21.22 3.07
N PHE A 13 17.75 -21.38 3.22
CA PHE A 13 18.50 -20.83 4.35
C PHE A 13 18.49 -19.30 4.34
N ILE A 14 18.67 -18.66 3.18
CA ILE A 14 18.57 -17.20 3.04
C ILE A 14 17.15 -16.72 3.35
N LEU A 15 16.13 -17.43 2.89
CA LEU A 15 14.72 -17.11 3.20
C LEU A 15 14.46 -17.22 4.71
N LEU A 16 14.87 -18.33 5.34
CA LEU A 16 14.73 -18.55 6.77
C LEU A 16 15.54 -17.54 7.60
N LEU A 17 16.72 -17.14 7.14
CA LEU A 17 17.53 -16.12 7.77
C LEU A 17 16.86 -14.74 7.69
N ASN A 18 16.26 -14.37 6.56
CA ASN A 18 15.50 -13.13 6.44
C ASN A 18 14.24 -13.14 7.31
N ILE A 19 13.50 -14.27 7.35
CA ILE A 19 12.37 -14.45 8.26
C ILE A 19 12.84 -14.35 9.71
N PHE A 20 13.97 -14.97 10.06
CA PHE A 20 14.53 -14.93 11.40
C PHE A 20 15.00 -13.52 11.78
N VAL A 21 15.63 -12.76 10.88
CA VAL A 21 16.04 -11.38 11.13
C VAL A 21 14.83 -10.46 11.32
N VAL A 22 13.77 -10.64 10.52
CA VAL A 22 12.48 -9.91 10.69
C VAL A 22 11.79 -10.31 12.00
N PHE A 23 11.85 -11.59 12.38
CA PHE A 23 11.28 -12.08 13.62
C PHE A 23 12.06 -11.59 14.85
N VAL A 24 13.39 -11.56 14.78
CA VAL A 24 14.27 -11.08 15.86
C VAL A 24 14.22 -9.56 16.00
N SER A 25 14.14 -8.79 14.90
CA SER A 25 13.92 -7.34 14.98
C SER A 25 12.54 -7.00 15.54
N SER A 26 11.53 -7.86 15.32
CA SER A 26 10.23 -7.75 15.98
C SER A 26 10.27 -8.10 17.48
N GLN A 27 11.34 -8.71 17.99
CA GLN A 27 11.50 -9.15 19.38
C GLN A 27 12.42 -8.24 20.19
N GLN A 28 12.79 -7.05 19.71
CA GLN A 28 13.63 -6.11 20.47
C GLN A 28 12.94 -5.73 21.79
N SER A 29 13.21 -6.45 22.87
CA SER A 29 12.56 -6.24 24.16
C SER A 29 12.81 -4.82 24.65
N CYS A 30 11.83 -4.21 25.31
CA CYS A 30 12.00 -2.92 25.95
C CYS A 30 13.19 -3.01 26.92
N ASN A 31 14.28 -2.32 26.58
CA ASN A 31 15.50 -2.33 27.37
C ASN A 31 15.29 -1.44 28.60
N SER A 32 15.84 -1.82 29.75
CA SER A 32 15.48 -1.20 31.04
C SER A 32 15.77 0.30 31.12
N THR A 33 16.76 0.81 30.38
CA THR A 33 17.25 2.18 30.53
C THR A 33 16.33 3.29 30.00
N ASN A 34 15.45 2.99 29.03
CA ASN A 34 14.51 3.96 28.44
C ASN A 34 13.06 3.43 28.43
N THR A 35 12.71 2.62 29.44
CA THR A 35 11.35 2.10 29.59
C THR A 35 10.58 2.99 30.55
N ILE A 36 9.41 3.47 30.11
CA ILE A 36 8.46 4.29 30.85
C ILE A 36 7.28 3.39 31.24
N LEU A 37 7.08 3.18 32.53
CA LEU A 37 5.93 2.43 33.04
C LEU A 37 4.69 3.32 33.15
N VAL A 38 3.54 2.80 32.71
CA VAL A 38 2.23 3.47 32.78
C VAL A 38 1.19 2.60 33.48
N ASN A 39 0.46 3.18 34.43
CA ASN A 39 -0.66 2.53 35.11
C ASN A 39 -1.73 3.55 35.53
N TYR A 40 -2.92 3.45 34.95
CA TYR A 40 -4.07 4.32 35.26
C TYR A 40 -4.74 3.98 36.60
N ASN A 41 -4.42 2.83 37.19
CA ASN A 41 -5.07 2.30 38.39
C ASN A 41 -4.34 2.64 39.69
N VAL A 42 -3.36 3.56 39.66
CA VAL A 42 -2.63 4.03 40.84
C VAL A 42 -2.77 5.55 41.00
N PRO A 43 -2.77 6.08 42.23
CA PRO A 43 -2.85 7.53 42.46
C PRO A 43 -1.57 8.23 41.98
N LYS A 44 -1.72 9.50 41.54
CA LYS A 44 -0.57 10.34 41.19
C LYS A 44 0.28 10.61 42.43
N ASN A 45 1.57 10.28 42.36
CA ASN A 45 2.50 10.48 43.47
C ASN A 45 3.81 11.17 43.05
N TYR A 46 3.75 11.94 41.96
CA TYR A 46 4.84 12.77 41.43
C TYR A 46 4.33 14.17 41.09
N SER A 47 5.18 15.18 41.21
CA SER A 47 4.85 16.59 40.96
C SER A 47 4.93 16.97 39.47
N SER A 48 5.76 16.29 38.69
CA SER A 48 6.02 16.59 37.28
C SER A 48 6.16 15.30 36.47
N PHE A 49 5.78 15.33 35.19
CA PHE A 49 5.98 14.20 34.26
C PHE A 49 7.46 13.83 34.07
N LYS A 50 8.38 14.71 34.48
CA LYS A 50 9.83 14.46 34.49
C LYS A 50 10.26 13.43 35.54
N ASP A 51 9.39 13.14 36.49
CA ASP A 51 9.72 12.33 37.67
C ASP A 51 8.89 11.03 37.68
N CYS A 52 8.44 10.57 36.51
CA CYS A 52 7.66 9.35 36.38
C CYS A 52 8.22 8.35 35.35
N GLY A 53 7.95 7.08 35.65
CA GLY A 53 7.95 5.94 34.74
C GLY A 53 9.30 5.29 34.46
N VAL A 54 10.43 5.93 34.76
CA VAL A 54 11.77 5.45 34.36
C VAL A 54 12.59 5.02 35.58
N ASN A 55 13.22 3.84 35.52
CA ASN A 55 14.02 3.28 36.62
C ASN A 55 13.22 3.18 37.93
N ASP A 56 13.75 3.75 39.03
CA ASP A 56 13.12 3.77 40.36
C ASP A 56 12.06 4.89 40.52
N ASP A 57 11.76 5.63 39.45
CA ASP A 57 10.70 6.65 39.45
C ASP A 57 9.32 6.01 39.69
N GLN A 58 8.39 6.80 40.24
CA GLN A 58 6.99 6.38 40.37
C GLN A 58 6.35 6.15 38.99
N VAL A 59 5.45 5.19 38.86
CA VAL A 59 4.78 4.87 37.59
C VAL A 59 3.97 6.09 37.07
N CYS A 60 4.03 6.38 35.77
CA CYS A 60 3.21 7.44 35.18
C CYS A 60 1.73 7.02 35.19
N ILE A 61 0.84 7.94 35.58
CA ILE A 61 -0.60 7.64 35.73
C ILE A 61 -1.44 7.95 34.49
N SER A 62 -0.82 8.52 33.46
CA SER A 62 -1.48 8.90 32.21
C SER A 62 -0.57 8.73 31.00
N PHE A 63 -1.16 8.60 29.81
CA PHE A 63 -0.39 8.60 28.56
C PHE A 63 0.12 9.99 28.20
N GLU A 64 -0.54 11.05 28.66
CA GLU A 64 -0.05 12.41 28.50
C GLU A 64 1.28 12.62 29.24
N ASP A 65 1.34 12.21 30.52
CA ASP A 65 2.59 12.28 31.29
C ASP A 65 3.68 11.41 30.65
N ALA A 66 3.33 10.19 30.24
CA ALA A 66 4.26 9.26 29.61
C ALA A 66 4.76 9.75 28.24
N GLY A 67 3.90 10.36 27.43
CA GLY A 67 4.24 10.95 26.14
C GLY A 67 5.18 12.14 26.29
N ASN A 68 4.88 13.05 27.22
CA ASN A 68 5.76 14.16 27.55
C ASN A 68 7.13 13.69 28.09
N ARG A 69 7.14 12.63 28.90
CA ARG A 69 8.37 11.97 29.35
C ARG A 69 9.14 11.38 28.17
N ALA A 70 8.46 10.71 27.23
CA ALA A 70 9.09 10.13 26.05
C ALA A 70 9.74 11.18 25.14
N ILE A 71 9.11 12.35 24.98
CA ILE A 71 9.69 13.48 24.24
C ILE A 71 11.01 13.93 24.89
N LEU A 72 11.09 14.00 26.23
CA LEU A 72 12.35 14.37 26.90
C LEU A 72 13.47 13.34 26.70
N LEU A 73 13.11 12.07 26.53
CA LEU A 73 14.06 10.97 26.31
C LEU A 73 14.37 10.72 24.82
N SER A 74 13.80 11.52 23.91
CA SER A 74 13.92 11.30 22.47
C SER A 74 15.37 11.43 22.00
N LYS A 75 16.06 10.30 21.84
CA LYS A 75 17.43 10.23 21.29
C LYS A 75 17.64 9.07 20.32
N SER A 76 16.84 8.00 20.42
CA SER A 76 16.83 6.89 19.46
C SER A 76 15.62 5.98 19.69
N PHE A 77 15.55 5.31 20.84
CA PHE A 77 14.52 4.31 21.17
C PHE A 77 13.99 4.54 22.58
N VAL A 78 12.66 4.63 22.70
CA VAL A 78 11.94 4.75 23.97
C VAL A 78 10.80 3.74 23.97
N CYS A 79 10.56 3.11 25.12
CA CYS A 79 9.43 2.21 25.31
C CYS A 79 8.49 2.72 26.39
N ILE A 80 7.19 2.56 26.17
CA ILE A 80 6.12 2.80 27.12
C ILE A 80 5.43 1.46 27.36
N GLU A 81 5.60 0.92 28.57
CA GLU A 81 4.99 -0.33 28.99
C GLU A 81 3.75 -0.06 29.85
N ILE A 82 2.61 -0.56 29.39
CA ILE A 82 1.34 -0.44 30.10
C ILE A 82 1.22 -1.65 31.04
N ILE A 83 0.97 -1.39 32.32
CA ILE A 83 0.98 -2.43 33.36
C ILE A 83 -0.35 -3.19 33.43
N SER A 84 -1.47 -2.51 33.17
CA SER A 84 -2.81 -3.07 33.33
C SER A 84 -3.82 -2.38 32.41
N ASP A 85 -4.99 -3.00 32.25
CA ASP A 85 -6.13 -2.45 31.54
C ASP A 85 -6.49 -1.04 32.01
N ILE A 86 -6.87 -0.21 31.03
CA ILE A 86 -7.30 1.16 31.23
C ILE A 86 -8.81 1.17 30.99
N ASN A 87 -9.57 1.29 32.08
CA ASN A 87 -11.00 1.47 31.99
C ASN A 87 -11.31 2.85 31.40
N GLY A 88 -12.28 2.95 30.50
CA GLY A 88 -12.60 4.18 29.79
C GLY A 88 -13.31 5.22 30.64
N SER A 89 -13.01 5.28 31.95
CA SER A 89 -13.62 6.20 32.91
C SER A 89 -13.14 7.63 32.75
N ILE A 90 -11.90 7.83 32.32
CA ILE A 90 -11.31 9.14 32.01
C ILE A 90 -10.91 9.22 30.53
N PRO A 91 -10.89 10.42 29.92
CA PRO A 91 -10.35 10.61 28.58
C PRO A 91 -8.89 10.18 28.50
N ILE A 92 -8.53 9.51 27.40
CA ILE A 92 -7.21 8.91 27.16
C ILE A 92 -6.59 9.55 25.92
N SER A 93 -5.38 10.11 26.03
CA SER A 93 -4.60 10.62 24.90
C SER A 93 -3.11 10.71 25.25
N PHE A 94 -2.25 10.65 24.23
CA PHE A 94 -0.80 10.81 24.32
C PHE A 94 -0.32 12.27 24.27
N SER A 95 -1.22 13.24 24.05
CA SER A 95 -0.89 14.62 23.63
C SER A 95 -0.18 14.66 22.26
N ASN A 96 0.31 15.84 21.85
CA ASN A 96 0.97 16.04 20.55
C ASN A 96 2.42 15.52 20.58
N LEU A 97 2.67 14.40 19.90
CA LEU A 97 3.99 13.76 19.83
C LEU A 97 4.86 14.25 18.66
N TYR A 98 4.51 15.35 17.98
CA TYR A 98 5.33 15.88 16.87
C TYR A 98 6.79 16.16 17.26
N LYS A 99 7.05 16.56 18.50
CA LYS A 99 8.41 16.83 19.02
C LYS A 99 9.21 15.56 19.32
N PHE A 100 8.58 14.38 19.36
CA PHE A 100 9.30 13.13 19.56
C PHE A 100 10.15 12.81 18.33
N CYS A 101 11.38 12.34 18.55
CA CYS A 101 12.27 11.86 17.49
C CYS A 101 12.89 10.49 17.82
N GLY A 102 12.89 9.59 16.84
CA GLY A 102 13.32 8.19 17.00
C GLY A 102 12.15 7.21 16.92
N SER A 103 12.29 6.06 17.58
CA SER A 103 11.28 5.01 17.66
C SER A 103 10.67 4.97 19.07
N LEU A 104 9.35 5.12 19.13
CA LEU A 104 8.54 4.98 20.34
C LEU A 104 7.74 3.69 20.26
N TRP A 105 7.94 2.80 21.22
CA TRP A 105 7.16 1.59 21.37
C TRP A 105 6.15 1.76 22.48
N ILE A 106 4.89 1.42 22.22
CA ILE A 106 3.80 1.51 23.19
C ILE A 106 3.21 0.12 23.25
N THR A 107 3.45 -0.57 24.36
CA THR A 107 3.23 -2.02 24.46
C THR A 107 2.59 -2.42 25.77
N ALA A 108 1.88 -3.54 25.76
CA ALA A 108 1.60 -4.25 27.00
C ALA A 108 2.91 -4.72 27.64
N LYS A 109 3.03 -4.57 28.97
CA LYS A 109 4.17 -5.08 29.73
C LYS A 109 4.30 -6.61 29.63
N ASN A 110 3.17 -7.31 29.67
CA ASN A 110 3.12 -8.74 29.40
C ASN A 110 2.69 -8.98 27.95
N THR A 111 3.64 -9.29 27.08
CA THR A 111 3.38 -9.52 25.65
C THR A 111 2.58 -10.78 25.33
N SER A 112 2.29 -11.62 26.34
CA SER A 112 1.43 -12.80 26.18
C SER A 112 -0.06 -12.47 26.19
N VAL A 113 -0.44 -11.27 26.67
CA VAL A 113 -1.83 -10.86 26.81
C VAL A 113 -1.98 -9.42 26.33
N ASN A 114 -2.95 -9.18 25.45
CA ASN A 114 -3.23 -7.83 25.02
C ASN A 114 -3.89 -7.02 26.14
N ILE A 115 -3.46 -5.76 26.31
CA ILE A 115 -4.06 -4.83 27.27
C ILE A 115 -5.20 -4.06 26.61
N ASN A 116 -6.30 -3.92 27.34
CA ASN A 116 -7.46 -3.15 26.91
C ASN A 116 -7.27 -1.65 27.18
N ILE A 117 -7.46 -0.86 26.14
CA ILE A 117 -7.50 0.60 26.16
C ILE A 117 -8.89 1.03 25.69
N ASP A 118 -9.78 1.27 26.64
CA ASP A 118 -11.17 1.64 26.39
C ASP A 118 -11.30 3.16 26.20
N GLY A 119 -11.63 3.58 24.97
CA GLY A 119 -11.79 4.97 24.56
C GLY A 119 -13.19 5.56 24.76
N SER A 120 -14.08 4.89 25.51
CA SER A 120 -15.50 5.29 25.65
C SER A 120 -15.70 6.76 26.07
N ASN A 121 -14.82 7.32 26.90
CA ASN A 121 -14.85 8.74 27.31
C ASN A 121 -13.90 9.65 26.52
N SER A 122 -13.11 9.13 25.58
CA SER A 122 -12.24 9.91 24.68
C SER A 122 -13.03 10.48 23.50
N LYS A 123 -13.95 11.40 23.78
CA LYS A 123 -14.89 11.94 22.77
C LYS A 123 -14.40 13.19 22.05
N GLN A 124 -13.36 13.85 22.56
CA GLN A 124 -12.94 15.17 22.07
C GLN A 124 -11.62 15.16 21.30
N GLN A 125 -10.75 14.18 21.56
CA GLN A 125 -9.41 14.15 20.99
C GLN A 125 -9.01 12.73 20.54
N PRO A 126 -8.15 12.62 19.52
CA PRO A 126 -7.52 11.36 19.13
C PRO A 126 -6.70 10.73 20.26
N PHE A 127 -6.45 9.42 20.16
CA PHE A 127 -5.53 8.74 21.08
C PHE A 127 -4.09 9.23 20.87
N LEU A 128 -3.61 9.22 19.63
CA LEU A 128 -2.33 9.76 19.20
C LEU A 128 -2.56 10.96 18.29
N THR A 129 -1.92 12.08 18.61
CA THR A 129 -1.86 13.28 17.76
C THR A 129 -0.41 13.56 17.37
N ILE A 130 -0.16 13.74 16.07
CA ILE A 130 1.10 14.22 15.52
C ILE A 130 0.77 15.45 14.67
N GLU A 131 0.90 16.63 15.27
CA GLU A 131 0.52 17.88 14.64
C GLU A 131 1.68 18.88 14.65
N GLN A 132 2.07 19.34 13.47
CA GLN A 132 3.13 20.33 13.31
C GLN A 132 2.52 21.73 13.31
N GLU A 133 2.85 22.60 14.26
CA GLU A 133 2.29 23.95 14.28
C GLU A 133 2.80 24.82 13.12
N VAL A 134 4.12 24.81 12.87
CA VAL A 134 4.83 25.66 11.90
C VAL A 134 5.78 24.79 11.07
N PRO A 135 6.01 25.07 9.76
CA PRO A 135 7.03 24.38 8.99
C PRO A 135 8.39 24.41 9.68
N ASP A 136 9.12 23.30 9.65
CA ASP A 136 10.49 23.25 10.16
C ASP A 136 11.34 24.24 9.33
N GLN A 137 12.06 25.15 10.00
CA GLN A 137 12.94 26.10 9.32
C GLN A 137 14.09 25.34 8.65
N SER A 138 14.36 25.61 7.37
CA SER A 138 15.35 24.92 6.54
C SER A 138 16.79 24.95 7.08
N ASN A 139 17.08 25.83 8.05
CA ASN A 139 18.42 26.04 8.62
C ASN A 139 18.56 25.47 10.04
N SER A 140 17.58 24.71 10.54
CA SER A 140 17.68 24.00 11.81
C SER A 140 18.57 22.76 11.68
N THR A 141 19.64 22.68 12.48
CA THR A 141 20.48 21.47 12.59
C THR A 141 19.78 20.30 13.30
N ASP A 142 18.61 20.54 13.91
CA ASP A 142 17.88 19.57 14.75
C ASP A 142 16.57 19.09 14.10
N ILE A 143 16.53 18.97 12.76
CA ILE A 143 15.36 18.38 12.09
C ILE A 143 15.32 16.88 12.38
N CYS A 144 14.22 16.43 12.98
CA CYS A 144 14.02 15.02 13.26
C CYS A 144 13.89 14.22 11.96
N GLN A 145 14.87 13.35 11.69
CA GLN A 145 14.93 12.53 10.47
C GLN A 145 13.91 11.39 10.46
N SER A 146 13.53 10.85 11.61
CA SER A 146 12.57 9.75 11.65
C SER A 146 11.79 9.70 12.95
N ARG A 147 10.49 9.46 12.83
CA ARG A 147 9.55 9.22 13.92
C ARG A 147 8.84 7.91 13.64
N SER A 148 8.96 6.92 14.50
CA SER A 148 8.29 5.64 14.34
C SER A 148 7.50 5.30 15.61
N PHE A 149 6.19 5.20 15.50
CA PHE A 149 5.27 4.92 16.59
C PHE A 149 4.74 3.50 16.46
N ASN A 150 5.05 2.62 17.42
CA ASN A 150 4.77 1.20 17.34
C ASN A 150 3.82 0.79 18.46
N PHE A 151 2.55 0.53 18.13
CA PHE A 151 1.52 0.01 19.03
C PHE A 151 1.54 -1.51 19.03
N ARG A 152 1.79 -2.13 20.20
CA ARG A 152 2.05 -3.57 20.29
C ARG A 152 1.22 -4.24 21.37
N TYR A 153 0.54 -5.33 21.01
CA TYR A 153 -0.24 -6.13 21.96
C TYR A 153 -1.32 -5.29 22.70
N LEU A 154 -2.00 -4.40 21.97
CA LEU A 154 -3.02 -3.51 22.52
C LEU A 154 -4.39 -3.83 21.91
N ASN A 155 -5.43 -3.69 22.72
CA ASN A 155 -6.82 -3.74 22.30
C ASN A 155 -7.41 -2.33 22.42
N PHE A 156 -7.63 -1.64 21.30
CA PHE A 156 -8.35 -0.37 21.26
C PHE A 156 -9.85 -0.63 21.22
N ILE A 157 -10.58 -0.27 22.27
CA ILE A 157 -12.01 -0.59 22.40
C ILE A 157 -12.85 0.69 22.47
N ASN A 158 -14.00 0.72 21.78
CA ASN A 158 -15.02 1.78 21.88
C ASN A 158 -14.51 3.21 21.56
N TRP A 159 -13.64 3.33 20.56
CA TRP A 159 -13.09 4.62 20.16
C TRP A 159 -14.04 5.39 19.24
N TYR A 160 -14.55 6.52 19.74
CA TYR A 160 -15.34 7.45 18.94
C TYR A 160 -14.47 8.38 18.09
N GLN A 161 -13.35 8.85 18.67
CA GLN A 161 -12.35 9.65 17.98
C GLN A 161 -11.37 8.76 17.19
N THR A 162 -10.64 9.37 16.25
CA THR A 162 -9.57 8.69 15.50
C THR A 162 -8.50 8.17 16.46
N ILE A 163 -8.02 6.94 16.27
CA ILE A 163 -6.93 6.40 17.10
C ILE A 163 -5.62 7.15 16.80
N ALA A 164 -5.24 7.31 15.53
CA ALA A 164 -4.04 8.05 15.16
C ALA A 164 -4.34 9.18 14.17
N TYR A 165 -4.05 10.41 14.57
CA TYR A 165 -4.22 11.62 13.76
C TYR A 165 -2.85 12.25 13.43
N VAL A 166 -2.62 12.50 12.15
CA VAL A 166 -1.37 13.09 11.63
C VAL A 166 -1.69 14.29 10.74
N ASN A 167 -1.14 15.44 11.12
CA ASN A 167 -1.28 16.72 10.40
C ASN A 167 0.07 17.47 10.39
N ILE A 168 0.92 17.09 9.44
CA ILE A 168 2.28 17.63 9.28
C ILE A 168 2.50 18.10 7.84
N TYR A 169 3.56 18.88 7.59
CA TYR A 169 4.02 19.14 6.24
C TYR A 169 4.73 17.89 5.71
N GLN A 170 4.15 17.25 4.69
CA GLN A 170 4.77 16.10 4.04
C GLN A 170 5.82 16.54 3.03
N VAL A 171 6.87 15.72 2.89
CA VAL A 171 7.99 15.98 1.98
C VAL A 171 7.52 15.83 0.53
N LEU A 172 7.88 16.78 -0.35
CA LEU A 172 7.42 16.83 -1.74
C LEU A 172 8.40 16.23 -2.77
N LYS A 173 9.70 16.39 -2.53
CA LYS A 173 10.77 15.96 -3.45
C LYS A 173 11.55 14.81 -2.84
N PHE A 174 12.13 13.98 -3.71
CA PHE A 174 13.11 12.98 -3.30
C PHE A 174 14.30 13.67 -2.62
N SER A 175 14.57 13.30 -1.36
CA SER A 175 15.73 13.73 -0.59
C SER A 175 16.31 12.51 0.11
N ILE A 176 17.65 12.41 0.11
CA ILE A 176 18.39 11.28 0.69
C ILE A 176 18.21 11.20 2.21
N ASN A 177 18.00 12.36 2.86
CA ASN A 177 17.74 12.48 4.30
C ASN A 177 16.32 13.02 4.53
N LYS A 178 15.30 12.24 4.17
CA LYS A 178 13.91 12.69 4.28
C LYS A 178 13.33 12.39 5.67
N PRO A 179 12.72 13.39 6.33
CA PRO A 179 11.96 13.14 7.54
C PRO A 179 10.84 12.15 7.24
N THR A 180 10.82 11.04 7.98
CA THR A 180 9.82 9.98 7.83
C THR A 180 9.00 9.87 9.09
N THR A 181 7.68 9.79 8.95
CA THR A 181 6.77 9.46 10.05
C THR A 181 6.15 8.10 9.77
N GLU A 182 6.28 7.17 10.71
CA GLU A 182 5.79 5.81 10.60
C GLU A 182 4.84 5.49 11.76
N ILE A 183 3.71 4.88 11.46
CA ILE A 183 2.76 4.38 12.46
C ILE A 183 2.49 2.90 12.20
N ASN A 184 2.81 2.09 13.20
CA ASN A 184 2.74 0.64 13.15
C ASN A 184 1.79 0.11 14.20
N PHE A 185 0.81 -0.69 13.79
CA PHE A 185 0.02 -1.53 14.69
C PHE A 185 0.51 -2.97 14.55
N VAL A 186 0.93 -3.59 15.65
CA VAL A 186 1.54 -4.93 15.66
C VAL A 186 0.83 -5.80 16.68
N ASN A 187 0.31 -6.96 16.25
CA ASN A 187 -0.41 -7.91 17.13
C ASN A 187 -1.50 -7.22 17.99
N SER A 188 -2.16 -6.21 17.42
CA SER A 188 -3.12 -5.37 18.12
C SER A 188 -4.54 -5.62 17.60
N ASN A 189 -5.53 -5.34 18.43
CA ASN A 189 -6.94 -5.43 18.05
C ASN A 189 -7.59 -4.05 18.08
N ILE A 190 -8.49 -3.79 17.13
CA ILE A 190 -9.29 -2.57 17.06
C ILE A 190 -10.76 -2.95 17.07
N ILE A 191 -11.48 -2.46 18.06
CA ILE A 191 -12.76 -3.01 18.49
C ILE A 191 -13.76 -1.88 18.59
N SER A 192 -14.82 -1.93 17.77
CA SER A 192 -15.88 -0.93 17.85
C SER A 192 -15.40 0.52 17.69
N SER A 193 -14.42 0.72 16.81
CA SER A 193 -13.97 2.05 16.36
C SER A 193 -14.56 2.38 14.99
N GLY A 194 -14.75 3.67 14.71
CA GLY A 194 -15.12 4.15 13.38
C GLY A 194 -14.05 4.92 12.64
N SER A 195 -12.98 5.34 13.32
CA SER A 195 -11.82 5.96 12.69
C SER A 195 -10.54 5.46 13.34
N ILE A 196 -9.65 4.89 12.52
CA ILE A 196 -8.43 4.22 12.96
C ILE A 196 -7.25 5.16 12.74
N VAL A 197 -7.03 5.56 11.50
CA VAL A 197 -5.92 6.45 11.12
C VAL A 197 -6.46 7.54 10.21
N MET A 198 -6.05 8.76 10.51
CA MET A 198 -6.29 9.95 9.70
C MET A 198 -4.97 10.66 9.43
N VAL A 199 -4.50 10.63 8.19
CA VAL A 199 -3.39 11.44 7.70
C VAL A 199 -3.97 12.51 6.79
N TYR A 200 -3.85 13.76 7.22
CA TYR A 200 -4.29 14.91 6.45
C TYR A 200 -3.21 15.99 6.53
N PRO A 201 -2.31 16.10 5.55
CA PRO A 201 -1.11 16.93 5.65
C PRO A 201 -1.45 18.42 5.59
N LYS A 202 -0.59 19.28 6.13
CA LYS A 202 -0.80 20.74 6.10
C LYS A 202 -0.70 21.33 4.69
N ASN A 203 0.06 20.68 3.82
CA ASN A 203 0.26 21.05 2.44
C ASN A 203 -0.62 20.22 1.48
N VAL A 204 -1.93 20.20 1.72
CA VAL A 204 -2.94 19.51 0.89
C VAL A 204 -2.84 19.94 -0.58
N GLY A 205 -3.01 18.98 -1.50
CA GLY A 205 -3.04 19.24 -2.96
C GLY A 205 -1.67 19.30 -3.62
N GLN A 206 -0.59 19.02 -2.88
CA GLN A 206 0.76 18.90 -3.42
C GLN A 206 1.12 17.45 -3.73
N ILE A 207 2.17 17.23 -4.50
CA ILE A 207 2.67 15.88 -4.82
C ILE A 207 3.60 15.43 -3.71
N TYR A 208 3.19 14.43 -2.94
CA TYR A 208 3.94 13.92 -1.80
C TYR A 208 4.93 12.84 -2.20
N HIS A 209 6.06 12.78 -1.49
CA HIS A 209 6.88 11.59 -1.44
C HIS A 209 6.19 10.55 -0.56
N SER A 210 5.70 9.46 -1.15
CA SER A 210 4.91 8.43 -0.47
C SER A 210 5.57 7.86 0.79
N GLU A 211 6.90 7.66 0.78
CA GLU A 211 7.65 7.14 1.94
C GLU A 211 7.87 8.16 3.07
N SER A 212 7.42 9.41 2.95
CA SER A 212 7.51 10.38 4.06
C SER A 212 6.49 10.10 5.18
N MET A 213 5.42 9.37 4.85
CA MET A 213 4.42 8.89 5.80
C MET A 213 4.15 7.41 5.55
N ILE A 214 4.47 6.55 6.51
CA ILE A 214 4.32 5.10 6.40
C ILE A 214 3.29 4.59 7.41
N LEU A 215 2.39 3.73 6.95
CA LEU A 215 1.38 3.08 7.77
C LEU A 215 1.48 1.56 7.63
N ASN A 216 1.56 0.86 8.76
CA ASN A 216 1.58 -0.59 8.77
C ASN A 216 0.61 -1.20 9.79
N PHE A 217 -0.05 -2.27 9.35
CA PHE A 217 -0.87 -3.14 10.18
C PHE A 217 -0.33 -4.57 10.14
N PHE A 218 0.54 -4.92 11.09
CA PHE A 218 1.12 -6.27 11.21
C PHE A 218 0.28 -7.12 12.15
N SER A 219 -0.30 -8.21 11.64
CA SER A 219 -1.15 -9.12 12.44
C SER A 219 -2.22 -8.37 13.25
N THR A 220 -2.73 -7.26 12.71
CA THR A 220 -3.74 -6.43 13.37
C THR A 220 -5.12 -6.88 12.92
N ILE A 221 -6.03 -7.02 13.89
CA ILE A 221 -7.41 -7.44 13.64
C ILE A 221 -8.33 -6.30 14.05
N ALA A 222 -9.17 -5.86 13.13
CA ALA A 222 -10.33 -5.08 13.47
C ALA A 222 -11.59 -5.92 13.47
N TYR A 223 -12.44 -5.71 14.48
CA TYR A 223 -13.74 -6.36 14.53
C TYR A 223 -14.84 -5.44 15.06
N ASN A 224 -16.06 -5.68 14.59
CA ASN A 224 -17.25 -4.91 15.00
C ASN A 224 -17.06 -3.40 14.82
N LEU A 225 -16.34 -2.99 13.77
CA LEU A 225 -16.19 -1.58 13.43
C LEU A 225 -17.51 -1.02 12.90
N LYS A 226 -17.67 0.30 13.08
CA LYS A 226 -18.89 1.03 12.72
C LYS A 226 -18.51 2.31 12.01
N THR A 227 -19.41 2.88 11.21
CA THR A 227 -19.23 4.23 10.67
C THR A 227 -18.92 5.24 11.78
N SER A 228 -17.90 6.10 11.55
CA SER A 228 -17.56 7.20 12.45
C SER A 228 -18.63 8.28 12.48
N GLY A 229 -18.85 8.89 13.65
CA GLY A 229 -19.65 10.11 13.76
C GLY A 229 -18.91 11.36 13.24
N LEU A 230 -17.58 11.28 13.08
CA LEU A 230 -16.72 12.37 12.64
C LEU A 230 -16.90 12.68 11.16
N LEU A 231 -16.82 13.97 10.82
CA LEU A 231 -16.80 14.43 9.44
C LEU A 231 -15.39 14.25 8.85
N ALA A 232 -15.34 13.91 7.56
CA ALA A 232 -14.10 13.93 6.81
C ALA A 232 -13.59 15.38 6.65
N PRO A 233 -12.27 15.59 6.49
CA PRO A 233 -11.69 16.91 6.24
C PRO A 233 -12.38 17.67 5.13
N ASN A 234 -12.62 18.96 5.35
CA ASN A 234 -13.25 19.87 4.39
C ASN A 234 -14.63 19.39 3.88
N SER A 235 -15.30 18.47 4.59
CA SER A 235 -16.65 18.04 4.29
C SER A 235 -17.61 18.43 5.42
N SER A 236 -18.79 18.91 5.05
CA SER A 236 -19.89 19.19 5.98
C SER A 236 -20.88 18.03 6.08
N THR A 237 -20.80 17.04 5.18
CA THR A 237 -21.77 15.95 5.05
C THR A 237 -21.14 14.57 5.17
N ASP A 238 -19.94 14.39 4.60
CA ASP A 238 -19.34 13.07 4.49
C ASP A 238 -18.62 12.69 5.77
N LYS A 239 -18.82 11.45 6.21
CA LYS A 239 -18.16 10.90 7.39
C LYS A 239 -16.75 10.44 7.04
N ILE A 240 -15.84 10.50 7.99
CA ILE A 240 -14.47 10.03 7.78
C ILE A 240 -14.42 8.50 7.64
N SER A 241 -13.61 8.01 6.69
CA SER A 241 -13.33 6.59 6.55
C SER A 241 -12.48 6.06 7.71
N PRO A 242 -12.56 4.75 8.05
CA PRO A 242 -11.70 4.12 9.05
C PRO A 242 -10.21 4.36 8.81
N ILE A 243 -9.78 4.22 7.57
CA ILE A 243 -8.44 4.60 7.12
C ILE A 243 -8.62 5.76 6.13
N HIS A 244 -8.18 6.95 6.52
CA HIS A 244 -8.25 8.15 5.70
C HIS A 244 -6.84 8.73 5.53
N VAL A 245 -6.29 8.66 4.32
CA VAL A 245 -4.89 9.03 4.09
C VAL A 245 -4.77 9.93 2.88
N VAL A 246 -4.19 11.11 3.08
CA VAL A 246 -3.80 12.03 2.00
C VAL A 246 -2.28 12.13 2.02
N GLY A 247 -1.62 11.59 1.00
CA GLY A 247 -0.17 11.40 0.97
C GLY A 247 0.30 10.34 1.97
N GLY A 248 1.01 9.32 1.45
CA GLY A 248 1.61 8.27 2.29
C GLY A 248 1.71 6.91 1.61
N PHE A 249 2.31 5.96 2.33
CA PHE A 249 2.55 4.59 1.92
C PHE A 249 1.93 3.62 2.92
N LEU A 250 0.90 2.88 2.50
CA LEU A 250 0.24 1.84 3.28
C LEU A 250 0.78 0.48 2.87
N SER A 251 1.75 -0.05 3.62
CA SER A 251 2.46 -1.28 3.22
C SER A 251 1.79 -2.57 3.67
N ASN A 252 0.89 -2.52 4.65
CA ASN A 252 0.18 -3.70 5.16
C ASN A 252 -1.22 -3.30 5.58
N MET A 253 -2.20 -4.15 5.27
CA MET A 253 -3.61 -3.95 5.63
C MET A 253 -3.98 -4.79 6.84
N LEU A 254 -4.92 -4.30 7.64
CA LEU A 254 -5.47 -5.05 8.77
C LEU A 254 -6.53 -6.06 8.33
N ARG A 255 -6.71 -7.13 9.11
CA ARG A 255 -7.82 -8.07 8.94
C ARG A 255 -9.09 -7.44 9.48
N VAL A 256 -10.20 -7.50 8.76
CA VAL A 256 -11.46 -6.85 9.18
C VAL A 256 -12.56 -7.89 9.27
N SER A 257 -13.31 -7.90 10.37
CA SER A 257 -14.45 -8.82 10.54
C SER A 257 -15.67 -8.19 11.18
N ASN A 258 -16.85 -8.72 10.88
CA ASN A 258 -18.12 -8.38 11.56
C ASN A 258 -18.41 -6.87 11.60
N SER A 259 -17.98 -6.10 10.60
CA SER A 259 -18.04 -4.64 10.59
C SER A 259 -19.06 -4.12 9.58
N THR A 260 -19.61 -2.92 9.82
CA THR A 260 -20.62 -2.31 8.92
C THR A 260 -20.26 -0.87 8.58
N PHE A 261 -20.14 -0.59 7.28
CA PHE A 261 -19.81 0.72 6.72
C PHE A 261 -20.73 1.05 5.56
N LEU A 262 -21.75 1.86 5.84
CA LEU A 262 -22.76 2.22 4.86
C LEU A 262 -22.60 3.64 4.33
N SER A 263 -21.95 4.54 5.07
CA SER A 263 -21.83 5.96 4.66
C SER A 263 -20.42 6.38 4.26
N THR A 264 -19.44 5.47 4.31
CA THR A 264 -18.04 5.77 3.99
C THR A 264 -17.41 4.58 3.29
N PRO A 265 -16.38 4.80 2.44
CA PRO A 265 -15.48 3.72 2.11
C PRO A 265 -14.74 3.22 3.35
N PHE A 266 -14.18 2.00 3.28
CA PHE A 266 -13.32 1.50 4.36
C PHE A 266 -11.93 2.16 4.32
N LEU A 267 -11.37 2.26 3.11
CA LEU A 267 -10.12 2.96 2.83
C LEU A 267 -10.36 4.11 1.85
N TYR A 268 -9.98 5.32 2.27
CA TYR A 268 -9.82 6.47 1.38
C TYR A 268 -8.33 6.81 1.29
N LEU A 269 -7.79 6.84 0.07
CA LEU A 269 -6.42 7.24 -0.20
C LEU A 269 -6.39 8.28 -1.33
N GLU A 270 -5.71 9.40 -1.08
CA GLU A 270 -5.45 10.45 -2.05
C GLU A 270 -3.95 10.75 -2.18
N GLY A 271 -3.40 10.76 -3.40
CA GLY A 271 -1.99 11.12 -3.63
C GLY A 271 -0.97 10.16 -3.00
N GLY A 272 -1.35 8.91 -2.70
CA GLY A 272 -0.52 7.95 -1.97
C GLY A 272 -0.35 6.61 -2.66
N ILE A 273 0.21 5.64 -1.94
CA ILE A 273 0.43 4.28 -2.43
C ILE A 273 -0.10 3.26 -1.41
N VAL A 274 -0.84 2.25 -1.88
CA VAL A 274 -1.14 1.03 -1.13
C VAL A 274 -0.31 -0.11 -1.73
N SER A 275 0.46 -0.82 -0.90
CA SER A 275 1.24 -1.97 -1.33
C SER A 275 1.29 -3.04 -0.24
N PRO A 276 0.18 -3.78 0.00
CA PRO A 276 0.13 -4.78 1.05
C PRO A 276 1.07 -5.94 0.72
N LEU A 277 2.05 -6.16 1.59
CA LEU A 277 3.05 -7.21 1.44
C LEU A 277 2.58 -8.55 2.03
N LEU A 278 1.70 -8.50 3.04
CA LEU A 278 1.22 -9.66 3.78
C LEU A 278 -0.23 -10.02 3.45
N ASP A 279 -0.56 -11.28 3.67
CA ASP A 279 -1.90 -11.83 3.48
C ASP A 279 -2.87 -11.27 4.54
N PHE A 280 -4.06 -10.88 4.09
CA PHE A 280 -5.12 -10.42 4.98
C PHE A 280 -6.51 -10.89 4.53
N SER A 281 -7.45 -10.86 5.47
CA SER A 281 -8.82 -11.34 5.24
C SER A 281 -9.85 -10.31 5.66
N VAL A 282 -10.95 -10.26 4.92
CA VAL A 282 -12.11 -9.40 5.14
C VAL A 282 -13.33 -10.33 5.25
N LEU A 283 -13.87 -10.49 6.45
CA LEU A 283 -14.82 -11.55 6.80
C LEU A 283 -16.15 -11.02 7.36
N ASN A 284 -17.30 -11.44 6.82
CA ASN A 284 -18.62 -11.14 7.39
C ASN A 284 -18.86 -9.63 7.63
N ASN A 285 -18.49 -8.79 6.67
CA ASN A 285 -18.71 -7.34 6.75
C ASN A 285 -19.82 -6.88 5.83
N ASN A 286 -20.35 -5.68 6.11
CA ASN A 286 -21.32 -5.01 5.26
C ASN A 286 -20.75 -3.69 4.69
N PHE A 287 -20.45 -3.72 3.39
CA PHE A 287 -19.98 -2.64 2.52
C PHE A 287 -20.96 -2.43 1.35
N SER A 288 -22.27 -2.51 1.61
CA SER A 288 -23.28 -2.56 0.55
C SER A 288 -23.62 -1.22 -0.11
N VAL A 289 -22.95 -0.11 0.28
CA VAL A 289 -23.29 1.24 -0.21
C VAL A 289 -22.09 1.96 -0.80
N ASN A 290 -20.98 2.03 -0.07
CA ASN A 290 -19.76 2.72 -0.50
C ASN A 290 -18.67 1.72 -0.91
N PRO A 291 -17.69 2.13 -1.75
CA PRO A 291 -16.57 1.29 -2.13
C PRO A 291 -15.79 0.78 -0.93
N PHE A 292 -15.32 -0.46 -0.96
CA PHE A 292 -14.36 -0.92 0.06
C PHE A 292 -13.08 -0.06 0.01
N MET A 293 -12.53 0.17 -1.18
CA MET A 293 -11.41 1.09 -1.41
C MET A 293 -11.78 2.22 -2.36
N MET A 294 -11.37 3.43 -2.00
CA MET A 294 -11.49 4.64 -2.81
C MET A 294 -10.12 5.27 -2.99
N LEU A 295 -9.61 5.24 -4.23
CA LEU A 295 -8.25 5.63 -4.57
C LEU A 295 -8.27 6.80 -5.56
N ILE A 296 -7.72 7.94 -5.14
CA ILE A 296 -7.66 9.18 -5.92
C ILE A 296 -6.20 9.55 -6.11
N ASP A 297 -5.75 9.85 -7.34
CA ASP A 297 -4.34 10.24 -7.57
C ASP A 297 -3.35 9.24 -6.93
N SER A 298 -3.75 7.97 -6.83
CA SER A 298 -3.09 6.98 -5.95
C SER A 298 -2.69 5.75 -6.72
N THR A 299 -1.67 5.08 -6.22
CA THR A 299 -1.18 3.82 -6.78
C THR A 299 -1.53 2.64 -5.88
N PHE A 300 -1.86 1.50 -6.49
CA PHE A 300 -2.17 0.28 -5.76
C PHE A 300 -1.40 -0.90 -6.34
N PHE A 301 -0.61 -1.55 -5.52
CA PHE A 301 0.08 -2.79 -5.84
C PHE A 301 -0.27 -3.85 -4.82
N PHE A 302 -0.25 -5.12 -5.20
CA PHE A 302 -0.59 -6.19 -4.28
C PHE A 302 0.34 -7.38 -4.41
N ASN A 303 1.00 -7.74 -3.31
CA ASN A 303 1.97 -8.83 -3.26
C ASN A 303 1.51 -10.03 -2.39
N GLY A 304 0.70 -9.81 -1.35
CA GLY A 304 0.12 -10.87 -0.49
C GLY A 304 -1.04 -11.61 -1.14
N ASN A 305 -1.88 -12.31 -0.37
CA ASN A 305 -3.22 -12.82 -0.74
C ASN A 305 -4.31 -12.06 0.04
N ILE A 306 -5.38 -11.61 -0.63
CA ILE A 306 -6.58 -11.04 0.02
C ILE A 306 -7.72 -12.02 -0.06
N ASN A 307 -8.34 -12.35 1.07
CA ASN A 307 -9.54 -13.17 1.08
C ASN A 307 -10.75 -12.39 1.58
N PHE A 308 -11.71 -12.11 0.69
CA PHE A 308 -13.03 -11.61 1.01
C PHE A 308 -13.98 -12.79 1.17
N LYS A 309 -14.49 -13.03 2.37
CA LYS A 309 -15.44 -14.11 2.63
C LYS A 309 -16.69 -13.64 3.37
N ASP A 310 -17.86 -14.10 2.90
CA ASP A 310 -19.17 -13.84 3.51
C ASP A 310 -19.51 -12.34 3.67
N ASN A 311 -18.98 -11.44 2.83
CA ASN A 311 -19.30 -10.01 2.91
C ASN A 311 -20.48 -9.60 2.03
N GLN A 312 -21.20 -8.55 2.44
CA GLN A 312 -22.08 -7.78 1.56
C GLN A 312 -21.26 -6.66 0.91
N LEU A 313 -21.12 -6.64 -0.42
CA LEU A 313 -20.24 -5.69 -1.12
C LEU A 313 -20.95 -5.11 -2.36
N SER A 314 -21.07 -3.78 -2.45
CA SER A 314 -21.56 -3.12 -3.67
C SER A 314 -20.43 -2.81 -4.66
N THR A 315 -19.38 -2.17 -4.17
CA THR A 315 -18.22 -1.76 -4.97
C THR A 315 -16.97 -2.18 -4.22
N PHE A 316 -16.13 -2.97 -4.86
CA PHE A 316 -14.84 -3.34 -4.31
C PHE A 316 -13.88 -2.14 -4.34
N ILE A 317 -13.77 -1.49 -5.50
CA ILE A 317 -12.77 -0.46 -5.73
C ILE A 317 -13.29 0.66 -6.64
N PHE A 318 -13.05 1.89 -6.22
CA PHE A 318 -13.16 3.10 -7.03
C PHE A 318 -11.77 3.68 -7.25
N ILE A 319 -11.44 3.99 -8.51
CA ILE A 319 -10.18 4.59 -8.91
C ILE A 319 -10.47 5.84 -9.73
N SER A 320 -9.83 6.96 -9.37
CA SER A 320 -9.86 8.19 -10.15
C SER A 320 -8.46 8.79 -10.29
N ARG A 321 -8.15 9.33 -11.48
CA ARG A 321 -6.89 10.02 -11.77
C ARG A 321 -5.65 9.19 -11.43
N TYR A 322 -5.66 7.91 -11.81
CA TYR A 322 -4.58 6.98 -11.51
C TYR A 322 -3.21 7.45 -12.04
N ILE A 323 -2.15 7.36 -11.21
CA ILE A 323 -0.86 8.02 -11.49
C ILE A 323 0.25 7.09 -12.04
N SER A 324 0.17 5.77 -11.92
CA SER A 324 1.25 4.89 -12.44
C SER A 324 0.93 3.39 -12.43
N SER A 325 1.08 2.75 -13.59
CA SER A 325 1.21 1.32 -13.96
C SER A 325 0.51 0.17 -13.20
N GLN A 326 0.40 -0.94 -13.95
CA GLN A 326 -0.23 -2.25 -13.72
C GLN A 326 -0.56 -2.69 -12.29
N ILE A 327 -1.83 -3.07 -12.09
CA ILE A 327 -2.32 -3.80 -10.92
C ILE A 327 -2.48 -5.29 -11.27
N ASN A 328 -1.93 -6.14 -10.41
CA ASN A 328 -2.09 -7.58 -10.47
C ASN A 328 -3.19 -8.04 -9.49
N PHE A 329 -4.25 -8.68 -10.00
CA PHE A 329 -5.39 -9.17 -9.22
C PHE A 329 -5.36 -10.69 -8.95
N ASN A 330 -4.28 -11.41 -9.33
CA ASN A 330 -4.19 -12.87 -9.20
C ASN A 330 -4.41 -13.40 -7.77
N LYS A 331 -4.21 -12.55 -6.77
CA LYS A 331 -4.14 -12.94 -5.36
C LYS A 331 -5.31 -12.40 -4.54
N ILE A 332 -6.41 -12.01 -5.18
CA ILE A 332 -7.64 -11.56 -4.52
C ILE A 332 -8.73 -12.62 -4.72
N TYR A 333 -9.26 -13.12 -3.61
CA TYR A 333 -10.24 -14.21 -3.57
C TYR A 333 -11.55 -13.72 -2.98
N PHE A 334 -12.66 -14.05 -3.64
CA PHE A 334 -14.01 -13.73 -3.17
C PHE A 334 -14.80 -15.03 -2.95
N THR A 335 -15.20 -15.32 -1.71
CA THR A 335 -15.97 -16.53 -1.36
C THR A 335 -17.28 -16.15 -0.68
N ASN A 336 -18.42 -16.63 -1.17
CA ASN A 336 -19.75 -16.38 -0.56
C ASN A 336 -20.10 -14.89 -0.32
N ASN A 337 -19.47 -13.96 -1.04
CA ASN A 337 -19.86 -12.56 -0.95
C ASN A 337 -21.17 -12.35 -1.71
N THR A 338 -22.05 -11.53 -1.15
CA THR A 338 -23.33 -11.16 -1.77
C THR A 338 -23.27 -9.70 -2.21
N SER A 339 -23.78 -9.40 -3.41
CA SER A 339 -24.08 -8.03 -3.81
C SER A 339 -25.58 -7.78 -3.63
N ASN A 340 -25.97 -6.59 -3.17
CA ASN A 340 -27.37 -6.18 -3.33
C ASN A 340 -27.68 -6.10 -4.84
N GLN A 341 -28.92 -6.39 -5.26
CA GLN A 341 -29.34 -6.15 -6.65
C GLN A 341 -29.14 -4.67 -6.95
N LEU A 342 -28.15 -4.35 -7.79
CA LEU A 342 -27.78 -2.96 -8.09
C LEU A 342 -28.71 -2.44 -9.18
N LEU A 343 -29.62 -1.56 -8.79
CA LEU A 343 -30.10 -0.54 -9.71
C LEU A 343 -28.91 0.40 -9.99
N TYR A 344 -28.74 0.77 -11.26
CA TYR A 344 -27.77 1.80 -11.64
C TYR A 344 -28.06 3.08 -10.83
N GLU A 345 -27.11 3.46 -9.98
CA GLU A 345 -27.21 4.62 -9.11
C GLU A 345 -25.87 5.34 -9.10
N LYS A 346 -25.93 6.68 -9.18
CA LYS A 346 -24.77 7.53 -8.99
C LYS A 346 -24.70 7.97 -7.54
N LYS A 347 -23.58 7.67 -6.90
CA LYS A 347 -23.28 8.04 -5.52
C LYS A 347 -22.16 9.07 -5.50
N LYS A 348 -21.98 9.70 -4.34
CA LYS A 348 -20.99 10.74 -4.13
C LYS A 348 -20.33 10.56 -2.77
N TYR A 349 -19.02 10.72 -2.71
CA TYR A 349 -18.25 10.83 -1.46
C TYR A 349 -17.06 11.77 -1.69
N LEU A 350 -16.86 12.76 -0.81
CA LEU A 350 -15.79 13.77 -0.90
C LEU A 350 -15.66 14.42 -2.29
N ASN A 351 -16.81 14.77 -2.86
CA ASN A 351 -16.93 15.36 -4.21
C ASN A 351 -16.69 14.43 -5.41
N TYR A 352 -16.25 13.19 -5.19
CA TYR A 352 -16.11 12.21 -6.27
C TYR A 352 -17.42 11.46 -6.48
N GLN A 353 -17.85 11.41 -7.73
CA GLN A 353 -19.03 10.66 -8.14
C GLN A 353 -18.63 9.28 -8.66
N TYR A 354 -19.36 8.25 -8.25
CA TYR A 354 -19.11 6.88 -8.66
C TYR A 354 -20.42 6.11 -8.82
N GLU A 355 -20.36 5.08 -9.66
CA GLU A 355 -21.48 4.22 -10.01
C GLU A 355 -21.48 2.95 -9.17
N ASN A 356 -22.65 2.39 -8.97
CA ASN A 356 -22.82 1.03 -8.47
C ASN A 356 -22.27 0.01 -9.50
N SER A 357 -21.00 -0.31 -9.37
CA SER A 357 -20.29 -1.37 -10.10
C SER A 357 -19.30 -2.05 -9.16
N PHE A 358 -18.92 -3.30 -9.43
CA PHE A 358 -17.90 -3.99 -8.65
C PHE A 358 -16.55 -3.24 -8.70
N ALA A 359 -16.13 -2.80 -9.90
CA ALA A 359 -15.00 -1.90 -10.08
C ALA A 359 -15.42 -0.64 -10.86
N VAL A 360 -14.91 0.52 -10.45
CA VAL A 360 -15.15 1.81 -11.12
C VAL A 360 -13.82 2.49 -11.40
N VAL A 361 -13.60 2.91 -12.65
CA VAL A 361 -12.39 3.60 -13.11
C VAL A 361 -12.79 4.89 -13.83
N LYS A 362 -12.34 6.04 -13.32
CA LYS A 362 -12.62 7.35 -13.90
C LYS A 362 -11.37 8.18 -14.13
N ASP A 363 -11.36 8.98 -15.19
CA ASP A 363 -10.31 9.97 -15.49
C ASP A 363 -8.88 9.41 -15.35
N SER A 364 -8.69 8.12 -15.65
CA SER A 364 -7.47 7.37 -15.39
C SER A 364 -6.85 6.87 -16.70
N TYR A 365 -5.59 7.22 -16.93
CA TYR A 365 -4.89 6.87 -18.16
C TYR A 365 -3.89 5.73 -17.91
N ASP A 366 -3.79 4.79 -18.85
CA ASP A 366 -2.87 3.64 -18.82
C ASP A 366 -3.02 2.73 -17.58
N PHE A 367 -4.26 2.46 -17.20
CA PHE A 367 -4.58 1.55 -16.11
C PHE A 367 -4.63 0.10 -16.60
N VAL A 368 -3.74 -0.76 -16.10
CA VAL A 368 -3.70 -2.17 -16.49
C VAL A 368 -4.13 -3.04 -15.31
N ILE A 369 -5.08 -3.94 -15.54
CA ILE A 369 -5.49 -4.97 -14.59
C ILE A 369 -5.09 -6.32 -15.17
N SER A 370 -4.25 -7.07 -14.47
CA SER A 370 -3.90 -8.43 -14.87
C SER A 370 -4.63 -9.47 -14.03
N ASN A 371 -5.09 -10.53 -14.69
CA ASN A 371 -5.72 -11.72 -14.11
C ASN A 371 -6.85 -11.37 -13.14
N PHE A 372 -7.65 -10.40 -13.57
CA PHE A 372 -8.85 -9.99 -12.88
C PHE A 372 -9.75 -11.21 -12.70
N LEU A 373 -10.12 -11.47 -11.43
CA LEU A 373 -11.16 -12.45 -11.07
C LEU A 373 -10.88 -13.90 -11.49
N ILE A 374 -9.63 -14.38 -11.50
CA ILE A 374 -9.29 -15.80 -11.74
C ILE A 374 -10.11 -16.77 -10.86
N TYR A 375 -10.54 -16.35 -9.68
CA TYR A 375 -11.30 -17.16 -8.73
C TYR A 375 -12.72 -16.62 -8.56
N ASN A 376 -13.69 -17.35 -9.13
CA ASN A 376 -15.14 -17.15 -9.12
C ASN A 376 -15.65 -16.00 -8.22
N LEU A 377 -16.06 -14.87 -8.82
CA LEU A 377 -17.20 -14.16 -8.25
C LEU A 377 -18.35 -15.16 -8.20
N ASN A 378 -18.86 -15.44 -7.00
CA ASN A 378 -19.95 -16.38 -6.83
C ASN A 378 -21.13 -15.94 -7.73
N PRO A 379 -21.66 -16.81 -8.62
CA PRO A 379 -22.73 -16.46 -9.57
C PRO A 379 -24.02 -15.90 -8.94
N ASN A 380 -24.14 -15.89 -7.62
CA ASN A 380 -25.21 -15.20 -6.90
C ASN A 380 -25.04 -13.67 -6.82
N THR A 381 -23.95 -13.08 -7.35
CA THR A 381 -23.86 -11.63 -7.62
C THR A 381 -24.63 -11.27 -8.89
N THR A 382 -25.91 -11.66 -8.95
CA THR A 382 -26.82 -11.34 -10.04
C THR A 382 -27.23 -9.86 -9.96
N GLY A 383 -26.71 -9.02 -10.85
CA GLY A 383 -27.13 -7.60 -10.94
C GLY A 383 -26.20 -6.62 -11.68
N ASN A 384 -25.81 -6.94 -12.91
CA ASN A 384 -25.71 -6.02 -14.07
C ASN A 384 -24.55 -5.00 -14.25
N CYS A 385 -23.55 -4.84 -13.38
CA CYS A 385 -22.32 -4.11 -13.78
C CYS A 385 -21.07 -4.60 -13.07
N LEU A 386 -20.12 -5.15 -13.83
CA LEU A 386 -18.84 -5.65 -13.31
C LEU A 386 -17.78 -4.55 -13.27
N ILE A 387 -17.65 -3.82 -14.38
CA ILE A 387 -16.69 -2.73 -14.51
C ILE A 387 -17.41 -1.54 -15.16
N PHE A 388 -17.24 -0.37 -14.54
CA PHE A 388 -17.64 0.92 -15.10
C PHE A 388 -16.36 1.72 -15.40
N VAL A 389 -16.23 2.20 -16.63
CA VAL A 389 -15.06 2.95 -17.12
C VAL A 389 -15.53 4.25 -17.77
N GLU A 390 -15.04 5.39 -17.29
CA GLU A 390 -15.39 6.72 -17.84
C GLU A 390 -14.14 7.59 -18.01
N ASN A 391 -14.03 8.27 -19.16
CA ASN A 391 -12.90 9.14 -19.51
C ASN A 391 -11.52 8.50 -19.24
N SER A 392 -11.40 7.18 -19.44
CA SER A 392 -10.25 6.40 -18.98
C SER A 392 -9.71 5.48 -20.06
N LYS A 393 -8.48 5.01 -19.85
CA LYS A 393 -7.87 3.93 -20.63
C LYS A 393 -7.59 2.74 -19.71
N LEU A 394 -8.31 1.65 -19.94
CA LEU A 394 -8.23 0.40 -19.18
C LEU A 394 -7.70 -0.73 -20.08
N THR A 395 -6.71 -1.46 -19.61
CA THR A 395 -6.28 -2.72 -20.21
C THR A 395 -6.58 -3.87 -19.25
N LEU A 396 -7.35 -4.85 -19.68
CA LEU A 396 -7.54 -6.11 -18.98
C LEU A 396 -6.64 -7.18 -19.59
N GLN A 397 -5.63 -7.61 -18.85
CA GLN A 397 -4.79 -8.74 -19.18
C GLN A 397 -5.30 -10.00 -18.47
N TYR A 398 -5.33 -11.14 -19.14
CA TYR A 398 -5.72 -12.41 -18.50
C TYR A 398 -4.90 -13.59 -19.00
N SER A 399 -4.75 -14.61 -18.14
CA SER A 399 -4.02 -15.84 -18.43
C SER A 399 -5.01 -17.01 -18.55
N PRO A 400 -5.18 -17.61 -19.75
CA PRO A 400 -5.96 -18.83 -19.93
C PRO A 400 -5.47 -20.00 -19.06
N PRO A 401 -6.31 -21.00 -18.72
CA PRO A 401 -7.73 -21.15 -19.08
C PRO A 401 -8.68 -20.32 -18.20
N ASN A 402 -8.15 -19.58 -17.23
CA ASN A 402 -8.92 -19.01 -16.14
C ASN A 402 -9.47 -17.61 -16.48
N PHE A 403 -10.35 -17.53 -17.48
CA PHE A 403 -11.20 -16.34 -17.66
C PHE A 403 -12.64 -16.68 -17.25
N PRO A 404 -12.97 -16.61 -15.94
CA PRO A 404 -14.22 -17.17 -15.41
C PRO A 404 -15.39 -16.18 -15.44
N ILE A 405 -15.38 -15.19 -16.34
CA ILE A 405 -16.48 -14.22 -16.38
C ILE A 405 -17.62 -14.82 -17.21
N GLN A 406 -18.64 -15.32 -16.51
CA GLN A 406 -19.85 -15.90 -17.10
C GLN A 406 -20.79 -14.82 -17.66
N VAL A 407 -21.65 -15.25 -18.58
CA VAL A 407 -22.68 -14.58 -19.44
C VAL A 407 -23.61 -13.54 -18.79
N GLN A 408 -23.47 -13.24 -17.50
CA GLN A 408 -24.41 -12.42 -16.73
C GLN A 408 -23.85 -11.04 -16.30
N HIS A 409 -22.63 -10.70 -16.75
CA HIS A 409 -21.93 -9.49 -16.34
C HIS A 409 -21.78 -8.51 -17.50
N ILE A 410 -21.95 -7.21 -17.23
CA ILE A 410 -21.84 -6.15 -18.24
C ILE A 410 -20.67 -5.23 -17.91
N PHE A 411 -19.99 -4.77 -18.95
CA PHE A 411 -19.01 -3.70 -18.91
C PHE A 411 -19.63 -2.42 -19.43
N ILE A 412 -19.53 -1.34 -18.67
CA ILE A 412 -20.01 -0.03 -19.10
C ILE A 412 -18.80 0.84 -19.41
N THR A 413 -18.78 1.43 -20.61
CA THR A 413 -17.67 2.27 -21.08
C THR A 413 -18.16 3.59 -21.65
N ILE A 414 -17.64 4.72 -21.19
CA ILE A 414 -18.03 6.06 -21.66
C ILE A 414 -16.77 6.87 -21.98
N ASN A 415 -16.65 7.40 -23.19
CA ASN A 415 -15.50 8.22 -23.61
C ASN A 415 -14.14 7.57 -23.26
N SER A 416 -14.05 6.25 -23.41
CA SER A 416 -12.94 5.47 -22.85
C SER A 416 -12.32 4.53 -23.88
N SER A 417 -11.09 4.10 -23.60
CA SER A 417 -10.41 3.07 -24.38
C SER A 417 -10.24 1.82 -23.52
N ILE A 418 -10.77 0.68 -23.97
CA ILE A 418 -10.65 -0.59 -23.27
C ILE A 418 -9.86 -1.55 -24.17
N ALA A 419 -8.84 -2.20 -23.61
CA ALA A 419 -8.11 -3.27 -24.26
C ALA A 419 -8.32 -4.59 -23.51
N LEU A 420 -8.64 -5.65 -24.23
CA LEU A 420 -8.72 -7.03 -23.74
C LEU A 420 -7.54 -7.81 -24.31
N GLU A 421 -6.56 -8.11 -23.45
CA GLU A 421 -5.27 -8.68 -23.81
C GLU A 421 -5.06 -10.07 -23.17
N VAL A 422 -4.53 -11.01 -23.95
CA VAL A 422 -4.09 -12.32 -23.45
C VAL A 422 -2.63 -12.20 -22.99
N ALA A 423 -2.34 -12.55 -21.73
CA ALA A 423 -1.01 -12.41 -21.15
C ALA A 423 0.00 -13.49 -21.60
N TYR A 424 -0.46 -14.61 -22.18
CA TYR A 424 0.39 -15.73 -22.60
C TYR A 424 -0.04 -16.34 -23.94
N THR A 425 0.89 -16.47 -24.87
CA THR A 425 0.65 -16.78 -26.29
C THR A 425 0.61 -18.27 -26.66
N ASN A 426 0.59 -19.18 -25.69
CA ASN A 426 0.80 -20.62 -25.91
C ASN A 426 -0.44 -21.48 -25.63
N VAL A 427 -1.64 -20.92 -25.83
CA VAL A 427 -2.89 -21.60 -25.46
C VAL A 427 -3.68 -21.89 -26.73
N SER A 428 -3.82 -23.17 -27.07
CA SER A 428 -4.47 -23.66 -28.28
C SER A 428 -6.00 -23.79 -28.16
N SER A 429 -6.59 -23.41 -27.02
CA SER A 429 -8.03 -23.53 -26.77
C SER A 429 -8.73 -22.17 -26.87
N LEU A 430 -9.73 -22.08 -27.74
CA LEU A 430 -10.66 -20.96 -27.81
C LEU A 430 -11.42 -20.82 -26.48
N ILE A 431 -11.33 -19.66 -25.83
CA ILE A 431 -12.17 -19.31 -24.69
C ILE A 431 -13.33 -18.46 -25.21
N PRO A 432 -14.59 -18.91 -25.08
CA PRO A 432 -15.74 -18.05 -25.35
C PRO A 432 -15.80 -16.94 -24.29
N ILE A 433 -15.74 -15.69 -24.75
CA ILE A 433 -15.92 -14.51 -23.90
C ILE A 433 -17.28 -13.92 -24.25
N GLU A 434 -18.27 -14.14 -23.37
CA GLU A 434 -19.62 -13.60 -23.52
C GLU A 434 -19.80 -12.42 -22.55
N LEU A 435 -19.08 -11.34 -22.83
CA LEU A 435 -18.96 -10.18 -21.95
C LEU A 435 -19.47 -8.92 -22.67
N PRO A 436 -20.77 -8.61 -22.57
CA PRO A 436 -21.34 -7.46 -23.26
C PRO A 436 -20.68 -6.16 -22.79
N ILE A 437 -20.11 -5.42 -23.76
CA ILE A 437 -19.57 -4.07 -23.54
C ILE A 437 -20.59 -3.05 -24.07
N VAL A 438 -21.30 -2.41 -23.15
CA VAL A 438 -22.29 -1.35 -23.42
C VAL A 438 -21.68 0.04 -23.15
N GLY A 439 -22.28 1.10 -23.71
CA GLY A 439 -21.84 2.46 -23.40
C GLY A 439 -21.90 3.45 -24.55
N ASN A 440 -20.96 4.40 -24.61
CA ASN A 440 -20.93 5.44 -25.63
C ASN A 440 -19.53 6.01 -25.89
N TYR A 441 -19.23 6.34 -27.16
CA TYR A 441 -18.00 7.04 -27.59
C TYR A 441 -16.70 6.38 -27.11
N SER A 442 -16.65 5.05 -27.14
CA SER A 442 -15.51 4.29 -26.62
C SER A 442 -14.81 3.47 -27.70
N GLN A 443 -13.53 3.21 -27.48
CA GLN A 443 -12.73 2.30 -28.29
C GLN A 443 -12.56 0.97 -27.55
N VAL A 444 -12.83 -0.15 -28.22
CA VAL A 444 -12.64 -1.50 -27.68
C VAL A 444 -11.63 -2.24 -28.54
N ASN A 445 -10.49 -2.58 -27.93
CA ASN A 445 -9.38 -3.29 -28.57
C ASN A 445 -9.34 -4.73 -28.07
N ILE A 446 -9.31 -5.71 -28.98
CA ILE A 446 -9.36 -7.15 -28.65
C ILE A 446 -8.14 -7.85 -29.25
N THR A 447 -7.34 -8.56 -28.45
CA THR A 447 -6.17 -9.30 -28.94
C THR A 447 -6.49 -10.76 -29.33
N LEU A 448 -6.03 -11.17 -30.52
CA LEU A 448 -6.58 -12.25 -31.37
C LEU A 448 -6.33 -13.72 -30.98
N GLU A 449 -5.54 -14.04 -29.97
CA GLU A 449 -4.92 -15.39 -29.96
C GLU A 449 -5.85 -16.55 -29.55
N SER A 450 -7.07 -16.31 -29.04
CA SER A 450 -7.97 -17.42 -28.62
C SER A 450 -9.42 -17.04 -28.26
N ILE A 451 -10.01 -15.97 -28.80
CA ILE A 451 -11.33 -15.48 -28.34
C ILE A 451 -12.44 -15.77 -29.35
N ASN A 452 -13.52 -16.42 -28.92
CA ASN A 452 -14.81 -16.34 -29.62
C ASN A 452 -15.50 -15.03 -29.20
N ILE A 453 -15.61 -14.10 -30.15
CA ILE A 453 -16.09 -12.72 -29.97
C ILE A 453 -17.63 -12.59 -29.96
N ASN A 454 -18.36 -13.69 -30.19
CA ASN A 454 -19.81 -13.70 -30.15
C ASN A 454 -20.29 -13.34 -28.73
N GLY A 455 -20.97 -12.19 -28.59
CA GLY A 455 -21.52 -11.70 -27.32
C GLY A 455 -20.84 -10.46 -26.72
N ILE A 456 -19.69 -10.03 -27.26
CA ILE A 456 -18.98 -8.82 -26.78
C ILE A 456 -19.63 -7.53 -27.31
N PHE A 457 -20.10 -7.55 -28.56
CA PHE A 457 -20.46 -6.36 -29.35
C PHE A 457 -21.82 -5.72 -28.99
N CYS A 458 -22.10 -5.40 -27.72
CA CYS A 458 -23.47 -5.07 -27.33
C CYS A 458 -23.70 -3.74 -26.66
N GLY A 459 -24.56 -2.90 -27.28
CA GLY A 459 -25.18 -1.75 -26.63
C GLY A 459 -24.25 -0.55 -26.39
N CYS A 460 -23.21 -0.41 -27.21
CA CYS A 460 -22.28 0.73 -27.17
C CYS A 460 -22.51 1.62 -28.40
N ASN A 461 -23.18 2.76 -28.20
CA ASN A 461 -23.45 3.72 -29.28
C ASN A 461 -22.13 4.42 -29.68
N ASP A 462 -21.91 4.64 -30.97
CA ASP A 462 -20.71 5.35 -31.48
C ASP A 462 -19.37 4.78 -30.96
N CYS A 463 -19.32 3.47 -30.70
CA CYS A 463 -18.13 2.79 -30.24
C CYS A 463 -17.40 2.08 -31.39
N ASP A 464 -16.08 2.18 -31.39
CA ASP A 464 -15.22 1.55 -32.39
C ASP A 464 -14.57 0.30 -31.82
N TYR A 465 -14.73 -0.82 -32.54
CA TYR A 465 -14.15 -2.10 -32.17
C TYR A 465 -12.97 -2.42 -33.08
N TYR A 466 -11.84 -2.79 -32.49
CA TYR A 466 -10.62 -3.16 -33.19
C TYR A 466 -10.14 -4.53 -32.76
N LEU A 467 -9.73 -5.30 -33.75
CA LEU A 467 -9.02 -6.54 -33.59
C LEU A 467 -7.53 -6.27 -33.73
N LEU A 468 -6.76 -6.54 -32.68
CA LEU A 468 -5.32 -6.33 -32.63
C LEU A 468 -4.58 -7.67 -32.72
N SER A 469 -3.59 -7.74 -33.62
CA SER A 469 -2.55 -8.77 -33.62
C SER A 469 -1.17 -8.12 -33.56
N SER A 470 -0.12 -8.94 -33.43
CA SER A 470 1.27 -8.46 -33.48
C SER A 470 1.65 -7.76 -34.78
N SER A 471 0.89 -7.94 -35.86
CA SER A 471 1.23 -7.46 -37.21
C SER A 471 0.15 -6.59 -37.87
N PHE A 472 -1.05 -6.46 -37.30
CA PHE A 472 -2.10 -5.60 -37.85
C PHE A 472 -3.15 -5.17 -36.82
N SER A 473 -3.86 -4.08 -37.15
CA SER A 473 -5.06 -3.61 -36.47
C SER A 473 -6.19 -3.53 -37.50
N GLU A 474 -7.28 -4.26 -37.27
CA GLU A 474 -8.44 -4.30 -38.16
C GLU A 474 -9.69 -3.81 -37.43
N LYS A 475 -10.41 -2.85 -38.02
CA LYS A 475 -11.69 -2.38 -37.47
C LYS A 475 -12.77 -3.43 -37.73
N ILE A 476 -13.46 -3.86 -36.69
CA ILE A 476 -14.51 -4.87 -36.77
C ILE A 476 -15.82 -4.21 -37.18
N ASN A 477 -16.48 -4.72 -38.23
CA ASN A 477 -17.83 -4.31 -38.56
C ASN A 477 -18.84 -5.04 -37.66
N THR A 478 -19.51 -4.30 -36.79
CA THR A 478 -20.45 -4.84 -35.79
C THR A 478 -21.87 -5.04 -36.31
N THR A 479 -22.19 -4.63 -37.55
CA THR A 479 -23.57 -4.68 -38.10
C THR A 479 -24.18 -6.09 -38.15
N ASN A 480 -23.36 -7.13 -38.15
CA ASN A 480 -23.81 -8.52 -38.29
C ASN A 480 -23.89 -9.27 -36.94
N TYR A 481 -23.56 -8.63 -35.82
CA TYR A 481 -23.60 -9.26 -34.50
C TYR A 481 -24.90 -8.87 -33.80
N ASN A 482 -25.84 -9.81 -33.75
CA ASN A 482 -27.09 -9.62 -32.99
C ASN A 482 -26.78 -9.64 -31.50
N CYS A 483 -27.14 -8.57 -30.82
CA CYS A 483 -27.05 -8.51 -29.38
C CYS A 483 -28.29 -9.07 -28.72
N VAL A 484 -28.07 -9.97 -27.78
CA VAL A 484 -29.03 -10.20 -26.71
C VAL A 484 -28.93 -8.95 -25.84
N ASN A 485 -29.80 -7.96 -26.10
CA ASN A 485 -29.89 -6.79 -25.25
C ASN A 485 -30.10 -7.29 -23.82
N PRO A 486 -29.20 -7.00 -22.86
CA PRO A 486 -29.47 -7.31 -21.47
C PRO A 486 -30.78 -6.62 -21.13
N THR A 487 -31.77 -7.37 -20.63
CA THR A 487 -33.10 -6.84 -20.36
C THR A 487 -32.93 -5.62 -19.45
N PRO A 488 -33.26 -4.40 -19.91
CA PRO A 488 -33.02 -3.21 -19.11
C PRO A 488 -33.82 -3.36 -17.82
N THR A 489 -33.11 -3.41 -16.70
CA THR A 489 -33.75 -3.33 -15.40
C THR A 489 -34.40 -1.96 -15.34
N GLN A 490 -35.72 -1.92 -15.16
CA GLN A 490 -36.52 -0.70 -15.26
C GLN A 490 -35.89 0.42 -14.44
N THR A 491 -35.46 1.48 -15.14
CA THR A 491 -35.10 2.74 -14.52
C THR A 491 -36.40 3.39 -14.04
N LEU A 492 -36.63 3.39 -12.73
CA LEU A 492 -37.72 4.17 -12.16
C LEU A 492 -37.47 5.64 -12.46
N THR A 493 -38.48 6.28 -13.05
CA THR A 493 -38.50 7.68 -13.42
C THR A 493 -38.17 8.52 -12.18
N SER A 494 -37.13 9.33 -12.26
CA SER A 494 -36.72 10.21 -11.17
C SER A 494 -37.87 11.12 -10.76
N ILE A 495 -38.27 11.07 -9.49
CA ILE A 495 -39.11 12.11 -8.88
C ILE A 495 -38.32 13.43 -8.94
N PRO A 496 -38.90 14.53 -9.42
CA PRO A 496 -38.20 15.80 -9.54
C PRO A 496 -37.85 16.36 -8.15
N THR A 497 -36.56 16.37 -7.82
CA THR A 497 -36.03 17.03 -6.61
C THR A 497 -35.79 18.52 -6.92
N PRO A 498 -36.04 19.44 -5.96
CA PRO A 498 -36.09 20.87 -6.23
C PRO A 498 -34.74 21.45 -6.64
N THR A 499 -34.78 22.33 -7.64
CA THR A 499 -33.67 23.12 -8.16
C THR A 499 -33.06 23.99 -7.06
N SER A 500 -31.84 23.67 -6.61
CA SER A 500 -31.03 24.57 -5.78
C SER A 500 -30.14 25.43 -6.67
N THR A 501 -30.36 26.74 -6.62
CA THR A 501 -29.62 27.77 -7.34
C THR A 501 -28.12 27.73 -6.99
N SER A 502 -27.28 27.53 -8.00
CA SER A 502 -25.82 27.54 -7.86
C SER A 502 -25.27 28.96 -7.68
N THR A 503 -24.53 29.20 -6.62
CA THR A 503 -23.65 30.37 -6.50
C THR A 503 -22.26 29.98 -7.01
N SER A 504 -21.76 30.71 -8.00
CA SER A 504 -20.46 30.51 -8.64
C SER A 504 -19.31 30.79 -7.66
N ILE A 505 -18.42 29.82 -7.46
CA ILE A 505 -17.10 30.04 -6.87
C ILE A 505 -16.06 29.76 -7.97
N SER A 506 -15.17 30.74 -8.14
CA SER A 506 -14.11 30.80 -9.15
C SER A 506 -13.12 29.64 -9.05
N THR A 507 -12.97 28.91 -10.16
CA THR A 507 -11.91 27.91 -10.39
C THR A 507 -10.57 28.59 -10.68
N SER A 508 -9.53 28.27 -9.90
CA SER A 508 -8.14 28.61 -10.23
C SER A 508 -7.56 27.57 -11.20
N THR A 509 -7.20 28.02 -12.39
CA THR A 509 -6.44 27.25 -13.39
C THR A 509 -4.98 27.07 -12.95
N TYR A 510 -4.55 25.82 -12.76
CA TYR A 510 -3.14 25.44 -12.60
C TYR A 510 -2.57 24.89 -13.92
N PRO A 511 -1.28 25.14 -14.21
CA PRO A 511 -0.68 24.77 -15.49
C PRO A 511 -0.39 23.26 -15.58
N LYS A 512 -0.70 22.68 -16.74
CA LYS A 512 -0.31 21.31 -17.14
C LYS A 512 1.21 21.27 -17.34
N VAL A 513 1.94 20.54 -16.49
CA VAL A 513 3.35 20.20 -16.73
C VAL A 513 3.43 18.87 -17.51
N SER A 514 4.27 18.84 -18.53
CA SER A 514 4.45 17.72 -19.48
C SER A 514 4.94 16.44 -18.81
N ILE A 515 4.18 15.35 -18.99
CA ILE A 515 4.36 14.03 -18.36
C ILE A 515 5.53 13.24 -18.98
N ARG A 516 6.05 13.65 -20.14
CA ARG A 516 6.99 12.84 -20.94
C ARG A 516 8.39 12.70 -20.32
N THR A 517 8.85 13.70 -19.56
CA THR A 517 10.16 13.69 -18.88
C THR A 517 10.16 12.76 -17.64
N ARG A 518 8.98 12.44 -17.10
CA ARG A 518 8.77 11.67 -15.85
C ARG A 518 9.10 10.18 -15.98
N ASN A 519 8.90 9.58 -17.16
CA ASN A 519 9.08 8.14 -17.35
C ASN A 519 10.54 7.73 -17.61
N ILE A 520 11.36 8.63 -18.17
CA ILE A 520 12.76 8.34 -18.50
C ILE A 520 13.63 8.28 -17.24
N ILE A 521 13.35 9.14 -16.25
CA ILE A 521 14.14 9.22 -15.01
C ILE A 521 13.88 8.00 -14.10
N ILE A 522 12.62 7.57 -13.95
CA ILE A 522 12.25 6.46 -13.05
C ILE A 522 12.81 5.11 -13.54
N ILE A 523 12.74 4.84 -14.85
CA ILE A 523 13.27 3.59 -15.45
C ILE A 523 14.79 3.52 -15.29
N THR A 524 15.49 4.64 -15.45
CA THR A 524 16.95 4.71 -15.32
C THR A 524 17.41 4.45 -13.88
N VAL A 525 16.66 4.92 -12.88
CA VAL A 525 16.98 4.72 -11.46
C VAL A 525 16.72 3.28 -10.99
N ILE A 526 15.65 2.64 -11.47
CA ILE A 526 15.35 1.24 -11.13
C ILE A 526 16.37 0.29 -11.78
N LEU A 527 16.74 0.51 -13.04
CA LEU A 527 17.78 -0.27 -13.72
C LEU A 527 19.17 -0.03 -13.10
N GLY A 528 19.47 1.20 -12.67
CA GLY A 528 20.71 1.54 -11.97
C GLY A 528 20.86 0.82 -10.63
N THR A 529 19.84 0.88 -9.77
CA THR A 529 19.88 0.29 -8.42
C THR A 529 19.93 -1.24 -8.41
N VAL A 530 19.24 -1.90 -9.35
CA VAL A 530 19.30 -3.37 -9.52
C VAL A 530 20.67 -3.81 -10.04
N SER A 531 21.32 -3.00 -10.91
CA SER A 531 22.66 -3.25 -11.42
C SER A 531 23.73 -3.15 -10.32
N THR A 532 23.68 -2.09 -9.50
CA THR A 532 24.66 -1.90 -8.41
C THR A 532 24.51 -2.96 -7.32
N GLY A 533 23.27 -3.32 -6.95
CA GLY A 533 23.01 -4.40 -5.99
C GLY A 533 23.52 -5.76 -6.49
N SER A 534 23.34 -6.05 -7.78
CA SER A 534 23.83 -7.29 -8.40
C SER A 534 25.36 -7.35 -8.42
N LEU A 535 26.04 -6.24 -8.69
CA LEU A 535 27.51 -6.13 -8.67
C LEU A 535 28.09 -6.33 -7.26
N ILE A 536 27.44 -5.79 -6.21
CA ILE A 536 27.87 -5.98 -4.82
C ILE A 536 27.73 -7.44 -4.40
N ILE A 537 26.61 -8.09 -4.75
CA ILE A 537 26.38 -9.51 -4.45
C ILE A 537 27.38 -10.39 -5.21
N LEU A 538 27.63 -10.14 -6.50
CA LEU A 538 28.65 -10.85 -7.29
C LEU A 538 30.05 -10.67 -6.71
N SER A 539 30.41 -9.45 -6.28
CA SER A 539 31.69 -9.16 -5.64
C SER A 539 31.87 -9.90 -4.31
N LEU A 540 30.84 -9.97 -3.48
CA LEU A 540 30.85 -10.74 -2.22
C LEU A 540 30.97 -12.24 -2.46
N VAL A 541 30.20 -12.78 -3.41
CA VAL A 541 30.27 -14.21 -3.80
C VAL A 541 31.64 -14.56 -4.35
N TYR A 542 32.21 -13.71 -5.20
CA TYR A 542 33.55 -13.89 -5.76
C TYR A 542 34.63 -13.85 -4.68
N ARG A 543 34.54 -12.92 -3.72
CA ARG A 543 35.47 -12.82 -2.58
C ARG A 543 35.45 -14.08 -1.71
N VAL A 544 34.26 -14.62 -1.42
CA VAL A 544 34.11 -15.87 -0.66
C VAL A 544 34.67 -17.07 -1.44
N TYR A 545 34.46 -17.11 -2.75
CA TYR A 545 35.01 -18.18 -3.60
C TYR A 545 36.54 -18.16 -3.65
N LYS A 546 37.15 -16.98 -3.80
CA LYS A 546 38.61 -16.81 -3.82
C LYS A 546 39.26 -17.27 -2.51
N ASN A 547 38.66 -16.95 -1.36
CA ASN A 547 39.20 -17.29 -0.05
C ASN A 547 39.12 -18.79 0.29
N LYS A 548 38.25 -19.58 -0.38
CA LYS A 548 38.20 -21.04 -0.19
C LYS A 548 39.25 -21.82 -0.96
N LYS A 549 40.00 -21.19 -1.87
CA LYS A 549 41.01 -21.86 -2.71
C LYS A 549 42.41 -21.93 -2.07
N PHE A 550 42.60 -21.35 -0.88
CA PHE A 550 43.87 -21.33 -0.15
C PHE A 550 43.70 -21.87 1.28
N ILE A 551 43.42 -23.16 1.40
CA ILE A 551 43.80 -23.93 2.59
C ILE A 551 44.52 -25.17 2.03
N PRO A 552 45.86 -25.20 2.02
CA PRO A 552 46.57 -26.43 1.74
C PRO A 552 46.37 -27.36 2.95
N ASN A 553 45.73 -28.50 2.72
CA ASN A 553 45.76 -29.61 3.67
C ASN A 553 47.19 -30.16 3.70
N THR A 554 47.94 -29.89 4.76
CA THR A 554 49.22 -30.55 5.03
C THR A 554 48.93 -31.84 5.82
N PRO A 555 49.28 -33.04 5.32
CA PRO A 555 49.28 -34.26 6.12
C PRO A 555 50.57 -34.35 6.94
N SER A 556 50.45 -34.74 8.20
CA SER A 556 51.57 -35.08 9.08
C SER A 556 52.01 -36.52 8.84
N THR A 557 53.28 -36.73 8.47
CA THR A 557 53.99 -38.00 8.66
C THR A 557 55.46 -37.72 8.92
N ASP A 558 55.95 -38.20 10.06
CA ASP A 558 57.36 -38.42 10.36
C ASP A 558 57.97 -39.42 9.38
N GLU A 559 59.19 -39.18 8.89
CA GLU A 559 60.29 -40.16 8.92
C GLU A 559 61.62 -39.60 8.38
N LYS A 560 62.70 -40.22 8.85
CA LYS A 560 64.12 -39.85 8.70
C LYS A 560 64.71 -40.23 7.34
N SER A 561 65.80 -39.51 7.02
CA SER A 561 67.05 -39.97 6.40
C SER A 561 67.31 -39.67 4.91
N SER A 562 68.48 -39.03 4.73
CA SER A 562 69.51 -39.17 3.69
C SER A 562 69.11 -39.31 2.21
N GLY A 563 69.69 -38.44 1.38
CA GLY A 563 69.86 -38.74 -0.04
C GLY A 563 70.20 -37.51 -0.88
N PHE A 564 71.32 -37.59 -1.59
CA PHE A 564 71.93 -36.57 -2.43
C PHE A 564 71.24 -36.41 -3.80
N ASN A 565 71.39 -35.20 -4.35
CA ASN A 565 71.63 -34.80 -5.74
C ASN A 565 70.60 -34.94 -6.91
N ASP A 566 70.56 -33.80 -7.62
CA ASP A 566 70.66 -33.57 -9.07
C ASP A 566 69.42 -33.54 -9.98
N ASN A 567 69.26 -32.34 -10.55
CA ASN A 567 68.92 -31.99 -11.93
C ASN A 567 67.58 -32.47 -12.51
N LEU A 568 66.70 -31.52 -12.85
CA LEU A 568 66.47 -31.19 -14.26
C LEU A 568 65.71 -29.87 -14.48
N TYR A 569 66.06 -29.28 -15.62
CA TYR A 569 65.70 -28.00 -16.20
C TYR A 569 64.24 -27.85 -16.66
N ALA A 570 63.82 -26.58 -16.72
CA ALA A 570 63.16 -25.90 -17.85
C ALA A 570 61.61 -25.77 -17.95
N VAL A 571 61.21 -24.48 -17.88
CA VAL A 571 60.48 -23.68 -18.88
C VAL A 571 58.95 -23.81 -18.99
N ALA A 572 58.29 -22.67 -18.68
CA ALA A 572 57.27 -21.93 -19.45
C ALA A 572 56.45 -21.10 -18.42
N GLU A 573 56.69 -19.81 -18.18
CA GLU A 573 56.53 -18.63 -19.05
C GLU A 573 55.08 -18.42 -19.56
N GLU A 574 54.59 -17.20 -19.31
CA GLU A 574 53.39 -16.53 -19.85
C GLU A 574 51.99 -16.88 -19.26
N ASP A 575 51.50 -16.06 -18.32
CA ASP A 575 50.30 -15.22 -18.49
C ASP A 575 49.95 -14.44 -17.19
N GLU A 576 50.74 -13.41 -16.86
CA GLU A 576 50.36 -12.38 -15.89
C GLU A 576 49.98 -11.08 -16.61
N LYS A 577 48.77 -11.03 -17.19
CA LYS A 577 48.06 -9.76 -17.47
C LYS A 577 46.55 -9.91 -17.32
N ALA A 578 46.05 -9.62 -16.13
CA ALA A 578 44.68 -9.13 -15.97
C ALA A 578 44.70 -7.92 -15.03
N VAL A 579 44.60 -6.76 -15.68
CA VAL A 579 44.53 -5.41 -15.11
C VAL A 579 43.39 -5.34 -14.09
N SER A 580 43.71 -4.96 -12.84
CA SER A 580 42.69 -4.48 -11.90
C SER A 580 42.38 -3.02 -12.25
N PRO A 581 41.11 -2.63 -12.45
CA PRO A 581 40.79 -1.22 -12.61
C PRO A 581 40.95 -0.52 -11.26
N ILE A 582 41.86 0.44 -11.21
CA ILE A 582 41.94 1.44 -10.13
C ILE A 582 40.83 2.45 -10.44
N ILE A 583 39.79 2.47 -9.61
CA ILE A 583 38.75 3.50 -9.68
C ILE A 583 39.27 4.70 -8.89
N ASP A 584 39.61 5.78 -9.60
CA ASP A 584 39.96 7.06 -8.99
C ASP A 584 38.68 7.84 -8.66
N LEU A 585 38.35 7.90 -7.37
CA LEU A 585 37.17 8.59 -6.84
C LEU A 585 37.24 10.12 -6.98
N ALA A 586 38.38 10.70 -7.36
CA ALA A 586 38.51 12.15 -7.56
C ALA A 586 37.87 12.65 -8.87
N VAL A 587 37.72 11.78 -9.88
CA VAL A 587 37.17 12.14 -11.20
C VAL A 587 35.63 12.23 -11.16
N VAL A 588 34.97 11.44 -10.30
CA VAL A 588 33.50 11.43 -10.18
C VAL A 588 32.95 12.70 -9.53
N SER A 589 33.77 13.42 -8.76
CA SER A 589 33.41 14.70 -8.13
C SER A 589 33.46 15.92 -9.07
N TYR A 590 33.97 15.80 -10.30
CA TYR A 590 34.14 16.93 -11.21
C TYR A 590 33.00 17.09 -12.24
N GLU A 591 32.17 16.06 -12.46
CA GLU A 591 31.04 16.10 -13.43
C GLU A 591 29.68 16.49 -12.81
N HIS A 592 29.64 17.01 -11.58
CA HIS A 592 28.41 17.52 -10.94
C HIS A 592 28.43 19.03 -10.66
N GLY A 593 29.33 19.78 -11.31
CA GLY A 593 29.52 21.21 -11.08
C GLY A 593 29.11 22.16 -12.22
N ILE A 594 28.37 21.70 -13.23
CA ILE A 594 27.94 22.54 -14.36
C ILE A 594 26.50 22.17 -14.73
N ASP A 595 25.52 22.83 -14.10
CA ASP A 595 24.16 23.03 -14.64
C ASP A 595 23.33 23.99 -13.76
N ASP A 596 23.99 24.89 -13.01
CA ASP A 596 23.34 26.02 -12.32
C ASP A 596 23.87 27.31 -12.96
N ASP A 597 23.34 27.68 -14.14
CA ASP A 597 23.34 29.04 -14.68
C ASP A 597 22.60 29.08 -16.04
N ALA A 598 21.26 29.06 -16.00
CA ALA A 598 20.40 29.58 -17.09
C ALA A 598 18.93 29.65 -16.65
N GLU A 599 18.49 30.84 -16.22
CA GLU A 599 17.23 31.52 -16.61
C GLU A 599 16.81 32.51 -15.51
N TYR A 600 17.40 33.70 -15.58
CA TYR A 600 16.67 34.95 -15.39
C TYR A 600 16.32 35.45 -16.81
N ASP A 601 15.07 35.26 -17.22
CA ASP A 601 14.22 36.23 -17.95
C ASP A 601 12.80 35.68 -18.11
#